data_AF-A0A2S6TK52-F1
#
_entry.id   AF-A0A2S6TK52-F1
#
_cell.length_a   1.000
_cell.length_b   1.000
_cell.length_c   1.000
_cell.angle_alpha   90.00
_cell.angle_beta   90.00
_cell.angle_gamma   90.00
#
_symmetry.space_group_name_H-M   'P 1'
#
loop_
_entity.id
_entity.type
_entity.pdbx_description
1 polymer ?
#
loop_
_entity_poly.entity_id
_entity_poly.type
_entity_poly.pdbx_seq_one_letter_code
_entity_poly.pdbx_strand_id
1 'polypeptide(L)'
;MRENNNGSVIYKIDKSNFNINTDLEKHLSLMKYQIVPVLFFVDKNDKIGSVIINSWNDDYVFNIGTKYKVDIDVINQFQTMVSVMPGEESINFIFDFLNLSNNYKIYLNENDYNNFEYIYIEFFYEHSLEADIISYIINMR
;
A
#
# COMPACT_ATOMS: atom_id res chain seq x y z
N MET A 1 -23.70 8.38 -6.43
CA MET A 1 -22.95 9.00 -5.32
C MET A 1 -23.56 8.51 -4.02
N ARG A 2 -22.76 7.97 -3.12
CA ARG A 2 -23.20 7.52 -1.79
C ARG A 2 -22.24 8.09 -0.76
N GLU A 3 -22.77 8.81 0.22
CA GLU A 3 -22.03 9.20 1.42
C GLU A 3 -22.01 8.04 2.40
N ASN A 4 -20.84 7.78 2.98
CA ASN A 4 -20.64 6.76 3.99
C ASN A 4 -20.48 7.42 5.37
N ASN A 5 -20.74 6.65 6.43
CA ASN A 5 -20.79 7.18 7.81
C ASN A 5 -19.43 7.72 8.31
N ASN A 6 -18.34 7.42 7.59
CA ASN A 6 -16.99 7.90 7.86
C ASN A 6 -16.65 9.19 7.08
N GLY A 7 -17.60 9.87 6.44
CA GLY A 7 -17.37 11.12 5.71
C GLY A 7 -16.79 10.97 4.31
N SER A 8 -16.60 9.72 3.85
CA SER A 8 -16.18 9.45 2.47
C SER A 8 -17.37 9.51 1.51
N VAL A 9 -17.10 9.97 0.28
CA VAL A 9 -18.05 9.94 -0.83
C VAL A 9 -17.58 8.90 -1.84
N ILE A 10 -18.48 7.95 -2.12
CA ILE A 10 -18.24 6.91 -3.12
C ILE A 10 -18.99 7.26 -4.40
N TYR A 11 -18.23 7.43 -5.48
CA TYR A 11 -18.74 7.47 -6.85
C TYR A 11 -18.58 6.11 -7.48
N LYS A 12 -19.68 5.34 -7.51
CA LYS A 12 -19.79 4.12 -8.30
C LYS A 12 -20.31 4.48 -9.68
N ILE A 13 -19.61 4.00 -10.70
CA ILE A 13 -20.09 4.01 -12.09
C ILE A 13 -20.30 2.55 -12.48
N ASP A 14 -21.48 2.20 -13.00
CA ASP A 14 -21.80 0.83 -13.46
C ASP A 14 -21.32 0.62 -14.89
N LYS A 15 -20.80 -0.58 -15.21
CA LYS A 15 -20.16 -0.90 -16.50
C LYS A 15 -21.04 -0.64 -17.72
N SER A 16 -22.36 -0.75 -17.57
CA SER A 16 -23.31 -0.38 -18.64
C SER A 16 -23.31 1.12 -18.97
N ASN A 17 -22.84 1.96 -18.05
CA ASN A 17 -22.86 3.42 -18.13
C ASN A 17 -21.49 4.02 -18.51
N PHE A 18 -20.45 3.21 -18.72
CA PHE A 18 -19.17 3.67 -19.26
C PHE A 18 -18.54 2.60 -20.15
N ASN A 19 -18.05 3.02 -21.32
CA ASN A 19 -17.34 2.12 -22.22
C ASN A 19 -15.89 2.00 -21.73
N ILE A 20 -15.53 0.86 -21.11
CA ILE A 20 -14.12 0.53 -20.83
C ILE A 20 -13.45 0.24 -22.16
N ASN A 21 -13.11 1.29 -22.88
CA ASN A 21 -12.22 1.15 -24.02
C ASN A 21 -10.80 0.84 -23.49
N THR A 22 -9.96 0.35 -24.39
CA THR A 22 -8.56 0.05 -24.10
C THR A 22 -7.78 1.24 -23.53
N ASP A 23 -8.21 2.49 -23.78
CA ASP A 23 -7.58 3.68 -23.20
C ASP A 23 -7.93 3.88 -21.72
N LEU A 24 -9.17 3.64 -21.31
CA LEU A 24 -9.57 3.64 -19.89
C LEU A 24 -8.98 2.43 -19.17
N GLU A 25 -8.94 1.27 -19.81
CA GLU A 25 -8.23 0.10 -19.29
C GLU A 25 -6.74 0.40 -19.06
N LYS A 26 -6.12 1.08 -20.03
CA LYS A 26 -4.75 1.58 -19.92
C LYS A 26 -4.63 2.65 -18.83
N HIS A 27 -5.60 3.55 -18.68
CA HIS A 27 -5.62 4.59 -17.65
C HIS A 27 -5.82 4.02 -16.23
N LEU A 28 -6.69 3.04 -16.05
CA LEU A 28 -6.81 2.27 -14.82
C LEU A 28 -5.60 1.39 -14.57
N SER A 29 -4.93 0.90 -15.63
CA SER A 29 -3.62 0.28 -15.47
C SER A 29 -2.54 1.28 -15.03
N LEU A 30 -2.79 2.61 -15.08
CA LEU A 30 -1.93 3.63 -14.45
C LEU A 30 -2.16 3.73 -12.94
N MET A 31 -3.10 2.97 -12.35
CA MET A 31 -3.12 2.66 -10.90
C MET A 31 -1.79 2.08 -10.39
N LYS A 32 -0.92 1.65 -11.31
CA LYS A 32 0.52 1.51 -11.14
C LYS A 32 1.20 2.64 -10.35
N TYR A 33 0.68 3.88 -10.39
CA TYR A 33 1.19 5.02 -9.63
C TYR A 33 0.44 5.27 -8.31
N GLN A 34 -0.39 4.33 -7.88
CA GLN A 34 -0.92 4.38 -6.53
C GLN A 34 0.23 4.33 -5.54
N ILE A 35 0.15 5.21 -4.55
CA ILE A 35 1.17 5.35 -3.52
C ILE A 35 0.93 4.29 -2.45
N VAL A 36 1.97 3.53 -2.17
CA VAL A 36 2.02 2.46 -1.17
C VAL A 36 2.99 2.89 -0.07
N PRO A 37 2.50 3.13 1.16
CA PRO A 37 3.37 3.32 2.30
C PRO A 37 4.05 1.99 2.64
N VAL A 38 5.36 2.07 2.83
CA VAL A 38 6.18 0.96 3.28
C VAL A 38 6.93 1.42 4.52
N LEU A 39 6.78 0.66 5.60
CA LEU A 39 7.41 0.92 6.88
C LEU A 39 8.62 0.01 7.02
N PHE A 40 9.76 0.60 7.35
CA PHE A 40 11.02 -0.11 7.55
C PHE A 40 11.39 -0.08 9.03
N PHE A 41 11.61 -1.26 9.60
CA PHE A 41 12.04 -1.45 10.97
C PHE A 41 13.56 -1.66 10.96
N VAL A 42 14.27 -0.71 11.54
CA VAL A 42 15.74 -0.64 11.45
C VAL A 42 16.36 -0.89 12.80
N ASP A 43 17.37 -1.76 12.85
CA ASP A 43 18.13 -2.03 14.06
C ASP A 43 19.19 -0.95 14.36
N LYS A 44 19.83 -1.05 15.51
CA LYS A 44 20.89 -0.13 15.96
C LYS A 44 22.14 -0.07 15.06
N ASN A 45 22.29 -0.99 14.11
CA ASN A 45 23.38 -1.01 13.14
C ASN A 45 22.91 -0.51 11.76
N ASP A 46 21.78 0.21 11.71
CA ASP A 46 21.14 0.69 10.49
C ASP A 46 20.67 -0.41 9.54
N LYS A 47 20.49 -1.64 10.03
CA LYS A 47 20.05 -2.76 9.21
C LYS A 47 18.54 -2.94 9.29
N ILE A 48 17.90 -3.06 8.12
CA ILE A 48 16.48 -3.40 8.00
C ILE A 48 16.27 -4.86 8.39
N GLY A 49 15.46 -5.09 9.43
CA GLY A 49 15.08 -6.42 9.93
C GLY A 49 13.70 -6.85 9.46
N SER A 50 12.74 -5.92 9.44
CA SER A 50 11.35 -6.19 9.04
C SER A 50 10.80 -5.05 8.19
N VAL A 51 9.88 -5.36 7.28
CA VAL A 51 9.22 -4.43 6.37
C VAL A 51 7.73 -4.69 6.37
N ILE A 52 6.94 -3.63 6.52
CA ILE A 52 5.48 -3.70 6.41
C ILE A 52 5.05 -2.91 5.18
N ILE A 53 4.40 -3.58 4.25
CA ILE A 53 3.90 -3.01 3.00
C ILE A 53 2.40 -2.80 3.16
N ASN A 54 1.94 -1.54 3.07
CA ASN A 54 0.52 -1.24 3.16
C ASN A 54 -0.12 -1.11 1.78
N SER A 55 -0.29 -2.25 1.11
CA SER A 55 -0.92 -2.30 -0.22
C SER A 55 -2.42 -2.53 -0.11
N TRP A 56 -3.15 -2.04 -1.10
CA TRP A 56 -4.58 -2.33 -1.27
C TRP A 56 -4.84 -3.80 -1.64
N ASN A 57 -3.80 -4.49 -2.14
CA ASN A 57 -3.84 -5.90 -2.47
C ASN A 57 -3.04 -6.69 -1.41
N ASP A 58 -3.74 -7.39 -0.54
CA ASP A 58 -3.16 -8.23 0.51
C ASP A 58 -2.66 -9.59 0.00
N ASP A 59 -2.94 -9.94 -1.26
CA ASP A 59 -2.47 -11.18 -1.90
C ASP A 59 -1.06 -11.06 -2.51
N TYR A 60 -0.35 -9.94 -2.35
CA TYR A 60 1.01 -9.82 -2.86
C TYR A 60 1.97 -10.80 -2.16
N VAL A 61 2.53 -11.72 -2.95
CA VAL A 61 3.59 -12.62 -2.49
C VAL A 61 4.96 -12.05 -2.86
N PHE A 62 5.59 -11.37 -1.90
CA PHE A 62 6.95 -10.88 -2.06
C PHE A 62 7.97 -11.98 -1.74
N ASN A 63 8.68 -12.47 -2.75
CA ASN A 63 9.71 -13.52 -2.59
C ASN A 63 11.09 -12.97 -2.18
N ILE A 64 11.12 -11.86 -1.43
CA ILE A 64 12.35 -11.15 -1.07
C ILE A 64 12.84 -11.57 0.32
N GLY A 65 11.92 -11.85 1.24
CA GLY A 65 12.24 -11.98 2.66
C GLY A 65 13.24 -13.11 2.97
N THR A 66 13.14 -14.23 2.27
CA THR A 66 14.03 -15.40 2.44
C THR A 66 15.47 -15.15 1.99
N LYS A 67 15.68 -14.34 0.94
CA LYS A 67 17.02 -14.05 0.40
C LYS A 67 17.80 -13.07 1.28
N TYR A 68 17.11 -12.07 1.84
CA TYR A 68 17.74 -10.99 2.61
C TYR A 68 17.56 -11.12 4.13
N LYS A 69 16.90 -12.18 4.61
CA LYS A 69 16.57 -12.35 6.04
C LYS A 69 15.85 -11.11 6.58
N VAL A 70 14.83 -10.69 5.81
CA VAL A 70 13.96 -9.57 6.16
C VAL A 70 12.55 -10.15 6.25
N ASP A 71 11.87 -9.93 7.35
CA ASP A 71 10.48 -10.35 7.49
C ASP A 71 9.59 -9.33 6.76
N ILE A 72 8.70 -9.81 5.89
CA ILE A 72 7.83 -8.96 5.07
C ILE A 72 6.38 -9.30 5.36
N ASP A 73 5.64 -8.32 5.86
CA ASP A 73 4.20 -8.40 6.07
C ASP A 73 3.48 -7.44 5.14
N VAL A 74 2.38 -7.91 4.53
CA VAL A 74 1.49 -7.07 3.72
C VAL A 74 0.20 -6.86 4.50
N ILE A 75 -0.19 -5.59 4.66
CA ILE A 75 -1.43 -5.22 5.33
C ILE A 75 -2.20 -4.21 4.48
N ASN A 76 -3.50 -4.08 4.72
CA ASN A 76 -4.33 -3.09 4.06
C ASN A 76 -5.03 -2.22 5.11
N GLN A 77 -4.32 -1.19 5.60
CA GLN A 77 -4.82 -0.26 6.62
C GLN A 77 -4.66 1.22 6.23
N PHE A 78 -3.92 1.52 5.16
CA PHE A 78 -3.67 2.89 4.73
C PHE A 78 -4.79 3.34 3.80
N GLN A 79 -5.53 4.35 4.25
CA GLN A 79 -6.54 4.99 3.43
C GLN A 79 -5.95 6.26 2.84
N THR A 80 -5.83 6.30 1.51
CA THR A 80 -5.53 7.52 0.77
C THR A 80 -6.76 8.42 0.75
N MET A 81 -6.56 9.74 0.72
CA MET A 81 -7.67 10.69 0.54
C MET A 81 -8.38 10.54 -0.81
N VAL A 82 -7.73 9.90 -1.77
CA VAL A 82 -8.29 9.51 -3.07
C VAL A 82 -7.86 8.09 -3.38
N SER A 83 -8.82 7.20 -3.64
CA SER A 83 -8.54 5.88 -4.21
C SER A 83 -9.49 5.58 -5.36
N VAL A 84 -8.99 4.80 -6.31
CA VAL A 84 -9.80 4.24 -7.41
C VAL A 84 -9.77 2.74 -7.22
N MET A 85 -10.92 2.08 -7.22
CA MET A 85 -10.99 0.63 -7.03
C MET A 85 -11.75 0.02 -8.21
N PRO A 86 -11.09 -0.76 -9.06
CA PRO A 86 -11.75 -1.49 -10.12
C PRO A 86 -12.54 -2.67 -9.52
N GLY A 87 -13.75 -2.90 -10.03
CA GLY A 87 -14.54 -4.09 -9.78
C GLY A 87 -14.99 -4.72 -11.11
N GLU A 88 -15.46 -5.96 -11.05
CA GLU A 88 -15.81 -6.75 -12.26
C GLU A 88 -16.85 -6.04 -13.18
N GLU A 89 -17.76 -5.28 -12.57
CA GLU A 89 -18.85 -4.57 -13.25
C GLU A 89 -18.91 -3.07 -12.94
N SER A 90 -17.92 -2.50 -12.26
CA SER A 90 -17.97 -1.09 -11.86
C SER A 90 -16.60 -0.52 -11.53
N ILE A 91 -16.46 0.79 -11.61
CA ILE A 91 -15.32 1.51 -11.02
C ILE A 91 -15.84 2.34 -9.85
N ASN A 92 -15.13 2.27 -8.73
CA ASN A 92 -15.41 3.08 -7.56
C ASN A 92 -14.30 4.13 -7.38
N PHE A 93 -14.69 5.39 -7.28
CA PHE A 93 -13.80 6.45 -6.80
C PHE A 93 -14.20 6.80 -5.37
N ILE A 94 -13.24 6.71 -4.46
CA ILE A 94 -13.43 7.06 -3.06
C ILE A 94 -12.66 8.35 -2.81
N PHE A 95 -13.39 9.38 -2.38
CA PHE A 95 -12.82 10.65 -1.95
C PHE A 95 -13.10 10.80 -0.46
N ASP A 96 -12.04 10.93 0.33
CA ASP A 96 -12.13 11.27 1.73
C ASP A 96 -11.90 12.79 1.90
N PHE A 97 -12.94 13.48 2.34
CA PHE A 97 -12.92 14.93 2.53
C PHE A 97 -12.56 15.33 3.97
N LEU A 98 -12.35 14.35 4.85
CA LEU A 98 -11.97 14.60 6.24
C LEU A 98 -10.45 14.63 6.40
N ASN A 99 -9.99 15.28 7.47
CA ASN A 99 -8.63 15.10 7.94
C ASN A 99 -8.46 13.62 8.35
N LEU A 100 -7.65 12.90 7.59
CA LEU A 100 -7.42 11.48 7.78
C LEU A 100 -6.52 11.25 9.00
N SER A 101 -7.15 10.88 10.13
CA SER A 101 -6.46 10.27 11.25
C SER A 101 -6.36 8.77 11.00
N ASN A 102 -5.32 8.35 10.27
CA ASN A 102 -5.03 6.93 10.06
C ASN A 102 -4.64 6.27 11.39
N ASN A 103 -5.55 5.47 11.96
CA ASN A 103 -5.28 4.68 13.15
C ASN A 103 -4.53 3.39 12.76
N TYR A 104 -3.23 3.54 12.55
CA TYR A 104 -2.36 2.46 12.14
C TYR A 104 -2.08 1.52 13.32
N LYS A 105 -2.37 0.22 13.16
CA LYS A 105 -2.09 -0.79 14.18
C LYS A 105 -1.22 -1.89 13.60
N ILE A 106 -0.02 -1.96 14.14
CA ILE A 106 0.99 -2.95 13.76
C ILE A 106 1.14 -3.94 14.89
N TYR A 107 1.21 -5.21 14.54
CA TYR A 107 1.56 -6.28 15.47
C TYR A 107 2.96 -6.74 15.14
N LEU A 108 3.87 -6.58 16.10
CA LEU A 108 5.24 -7.07 15.99
C LEU A 108 5.38 -8.28 16.90
N ASN A 109 6.19 -9.25 16.48
CA ASN A 109 6.64 -10.27 17.40
C ASN A 109 7.64 -9.66 18.42
N GLU A 110 7.86 -10.34 19.54
CA GLU A 110 8.71 -9.85 20.63
C GLU A 110 10.17 -9.61 20.18
N ASN A 111 10.68 -10.42 19.25
CA ASN A 111 12.04 -10.26 18.73
C ASN A 111 12.15 -8.99 17.89
N ASP A 112 11.20 -8.73 17.00
CA ASP A 112 11.21 -7.53 16.16
C ASP A 112 11.10 -6.28 17.02
N TYR A 113 10.17 -6.28 17.99
CA TYR A 113 9.98 -5.15 18.91
C TYR A 113 11.25 -4.82 19.71
N ASN A 114 11.96 -5.83 20.19
CA ASN A 114 13.17 -5.63 20.99
C ASN A 114 14.40 -5.26 20.14
N ASN A 115 14.35 -5.45 18.82
CA ASN A 115 15.51 -5.32 17.93
C ASN A 115 15.53 -4.03 17.10
N PHE A 116 14.39 -3.36 16.90
CA PHE A 116 14.38 -2.10 16.14
C PHE A 116 14.73 -0.89 17.03
N GLU A 117 15.48 0.05 16.49
CA GLU A 117 15.81 1.34 17.10
C GLU A 117 14.87 2.44 16.61
N TYR A 118 14.54 2.43 15.30
CA TYR A 118 13.64 3.39 14.70
C TYR A 118 12.83 2.79 13.55
N ILE A 119 11.74 3.49 13.22
CA ILE A 119 10.85 3.19 12.11
C ILE A 119 10.82 4.43 11.22
N TYR A 120 10.94 4.23 9.92
CA TYR A 120 10.63 5.27 8.95
C TYR A 120 9.64 4.75 7.91
N ILE A 121 8.98 5.70 7.24
CA ILE A 121 7.93 5.44 6.26
C ILE A 121 8.39 6.03 4.94
N GLU A 122 8.38 5.23 3.88
CA GLU A 122 8.57 5.69 2.51
C GLU A 122 7.36 5.35 1.66
N PHE A 123 7.18 6.13 0.60
CA PHE A 123 6.03 6.06 -0.28
C PHE A 123 6.49 5.62 -1.67
N PHE A 124 6.11 4.40 -2.06
CA PHE A 124 6.48 3.80 -3.33
C PHE A 124 5.30 3.75 -4.29
N TYR A 125 5.59 3.60 -5.58
CA TYR A 125 4.56 3.30 -6.55
C TYR A 125 4.33 1.79 -6.65
N GLU A 126 3.07 1.38 -6.70
CA GLU A 126 2.67 -0.03 -6.80
C GLU A 126 3.42 -0.79 -7.91
N HIS A 127 3.63 -0.17 -9.06
CA HIS A 127 4.22 -0.84 -10.23
C HIS A 127 5.71 -1.19 -10.11
N SER A 128 6.42 -0.50 -9.24
CA SER A 128 7.85 -0.70 -9.00
C SER A 128 8.13 -1.19 -7.58
N LEU A 129 7.08 -1.40 -6.79
CA LEU A 129 7.13 -1.68 -5.35
C LEU A 129 8.16 -2.75 -4.97
N GLU A 130 8.11 -3.93 -5.61
CA GLU A 130 9.05 -5.01 -5.32
C GLU A 130 10.50 -4.61 -5.61
N ALA A 131 10.75 -4.04 -6.79
CA ALA A 131 12.10 -3.65 -7.21
C ALA A 131 12.66 -2.52 -6.34
N ASP A 132 11.84 -1.55 -5.98
CA ASP A 132 12.23 -0.40 -5.19
C ASP A 132 12.53 -0.81 -3.73
N ILE A 133 11.70 -1.65 -3.12
CA ILE A 133 11.94 -2.20 -1.78
C ILE A 133 13.25 -3.00 -1.76
N ILE A 134 13.50 -3.86 -2.77
CA ILE A 134 14.76 -4.60 -2.88
C ILE A 134 15.95 -3.64 -2.95
N SER A 135 15.86 -2.64 -3.82
CA SER A 135 16.91 -1.62 -3.97
C SER A 135 17.18 -0.93 -2.63
N TYR A 136 16.13 -0.56 -1.89
CA TYR A 136 16.23 0.05 -0.57
C TYR A 136 16.96 -0.86 0.44
N ILE A 137 16.53 -2.12 0.53
CA ILE A 137 17.13 -3.12 1.42
C ILE A 137 18.61 -3.37 1.10
N ILE A 138 18.99 -3.34 -0.18
CA ILE A 138 20.37 -3.54 -0.62
C ILE A 138 21.24 -2.31 -0.31
N ASN A 139 20.73 -1.10 -0.54
CA ASN A 139 21.51 0.13 -0.45
C ASN A 139 21.64 0.66 0.99
N MET A 140 20.75 0.27 1.90
CA MET A 140 20.83 0.59 3.34
C MET A 140 21.55 -0.49 4.17
N ARG A 141 22.19 -1.47 3.54
CA ARG A 141 23.01 -2.49 4.22
C ARG A 141 24.47 -2.10 4.36
#